data_AF-A0A915A9D6-F1
#
_entry.id   AF-A0A915A9D6-F1
#
_cell.length_a   1.000
_cell.length_b   1.000
_cell.length_c   1.000
_cell.angle_alpha   90.00
_cell.angle_beta   90.00
_cell.angle_gamma   90.00
#
_symmetry.space_group_name_H-M   'P 1'
#
loop_
_entity.id
_entity.type
_entity.pdbx_description
1 polymer ?
#
loop_
_entity_poly.entity_id
_entity_poly.type
_entity_poly.pdbx_seq_one_letter_code
_entity_poly.pdbx_strand_id
1 'polypeptide(L)'
;MNGRSRTGDTVIVTDDDVKNAIGKQNFESTITADNQISLKENRLSNATSNERVEKLKSDNQRDAERTSSMNKEIDVAYKLRVNLDEEIKLLTKNIEDVQSEIRNSDKKEREIRIALNNINNEVGTAFGLQKAGANEKVDVKILKGISSRVNQQLSSLEKEKTIQDAYVARMKRDVEASERELAQLGREFDELKKESVQRKSDYAELAEKLKAFEEGNISVEDRWQTLMKSLHSRNNKITLDRNETLDEKLRLLSKTAPTSMSEEELRREAMELLKIESILANREKIRRKKEKELEQFERAIQETNNAIAKTNEELIHLEDGIIKLAVKTADTKRQYAALRNSKGLKESEDDETSEAKKDLMELSMRRIAITQKIERLEIEANKLNERFIEQKKKLETLNEALRKAEIKKNSFDKESQAIREVTVDGEEEKREKELLAKLERENAKVASMKDENNFLEKNVQASREEVDMWRKKLESIEDDEAFTLDDQQRNGVLVETRRLKNLHSNLLKRIRETQKELEMCALRRDFVVGKAQTTISTGNHIRSQAIDEIQRLKNRIVTLQKEIDETNAKYVRLQMLSTK
;
A
#
# COMPACT_ATOMS: atom_id res chain seq x y z
N MET A 1 -61.59 94.26 48.35
CA MET A 1 -63.02 93.90 48.21
C MET A 1 -63.21 93.04 46.98
N ASN A 2 -64.13 92.09 47.08
CA ASN A 2 -64.54 91.14 46.06
C ASN A 2 -65.05 91.80 44.76
N GLY A 3 -64.95 91.07 43.65
CA GLY A 3 -65.66 91.38 42.40
C GLY A 3 -65.51 90.30 41.35
N ARG A 4 -66.24 89.19 41.51
CA ARG A 4 -66.47 88.17 40.48
C ARG A 4 -67.07 88.82 39.23
N SER A 5 -66.58 88.43 38.05
CA SER A 5 -67.41 88.37 36.85
C SER A 5 -67.27 86.99 36.20
N ARG A 6 -68.41 86.32 36.10
CA ARG A 6 -68.65 85.07 35.36
C ARG A 6 -68.87 85.45 33.89
N THR A 7 -68.10 84.88 32.99
CA THR A 7 -68.56 84.56 31.63
C THR A 7 -68.17 83.12 31.37
N GLY A 8 -69.16 82.24 31.48
CA GLY A 8 -69.03 80.87 31.02
C GLY A 8 -69.13 80.86 29.51
N ASP A 9 -68.00 80.64 28.84
CA ASP A 9 -68.00 80.19 27.46
C ASP A 9 -68.22 78.69 27.47
N THR A 10 -69.41 78.30 27.02
CA THR A 10 -69.80 76.91 26.84
C THR A 10 -69.07 76.43 25.59
N VAL A 11 -67.92 75.78 25.76
CA VAL A 11 -67.22 75.10 24.67
C VAL A 11 -68.03 73.85 24.33
N ILE A 12 -68.74 73.89 23.21
CA ILE A 12 -69.39 72.71 22.63
C ILE A 12 -68.26 71.83 22.10
N VAL A 13 -67.86 70.84 22.89
CA VAL A 13 -66.98 69.76 22.44
C VAL A 13 -67.83 68.85 21.56
N THR A 14 -67.50 68.79 20.28
CA THR A 14 -68.20 67.92 19.34
C THR A 14 -67.67 66.48 19.46
N ASP A 15 -68.46 65.47 19.11
CA ASP A 15 -68.04 64.06 19.12
C ASP A 15 -66.77 63.80 18.28
N ASP A 16 -66.50 64.68 17.30
CA ASP A 16 -65.28 64.63 16.48
C ASP A 16 -64.02 65.10 17.23
N ASP A 17 -64.15 65.99 18.21
CA ASP A 17 -63.03 66.46 19.03
C ASP A 17 -62.56 65.38 20.02
N VAL A 18 -63.50 64.58 20.54
CA VAL A 18 -63.20 63.43 21.42
C VAL A 18 -62.59 62.27 20.64
N LYS A 19 -63.10 61.99 19.42
CA LYS A 19 -62.50 60.96 18.54
C LYS A 19 -61.09 61.34 18.09
N ASN A 20 -60.83 62.62 17.80
CA ASN A 20 -59.49 63.07 17.43
C ASN A 20 -58.49 63.00 18.60
N ALA A 21 -58.92 63.26 19.83
CA ALA A 21 -58.08 63.13 21.01
C ALA A 21 -57.71 61.66 21.31
N ILE A 22 -58.70 60.74 21.25
CA ILE A 22 -58.49 59.30 21.45
C ILE A 22 -57.64 58.70 20.32
N GLY A 23 -57.85 59.14 19.08
CA GLY A 23 -57.05 58.75 17.93
C GLY A 23 -55.59 59.15 18.05
N LYS A 24 -55.30 60.38 18.50
CA LYS A 24 -53.92 60.85 18.75
C LYS A 24 -53.23 60.09 19.88
N GLN A 25 -53.93 59.82 20.98
CA GLN A 25 -53.35 59.13 22.13
C GLN A 25 -53.00 57.66 21.82
N ASN A 26 -53.85 56.98 21.04
CA ASN A 26 -53.57 55.62 20.56
C ASN A 26 -52.43 55.59 19.53
N PHE A 27 -52.33 56.60 18.66
CA PHE A 27 -51.24 56.68 17.67
C PHE A 27 -49.87 56.91 18.34
N GLU A 28 -49.79 57.81 19.32
CA GLU A 28 -48.57 58.06 20.08
C GLU A 28 -48.13 56.87 20.93
N SER A 29 -49.08 56.13 21.52
CA SER A 29 -48.83 54.88 22.24
C SER A 29 -48.27 53.77 21.34
N THR A 30 -48.74 53.68 20.10
CA THR A 30 -48.32 52.62 19.16
C THR A 30 -46.93 52.92 18.61
N ILE A 31 -46.64 54.19 18.29
CA ILE A 31 -45.32 54.64 17.83
C ILE A 31 -44.24 54.44 18.91
N THR A 32 -44.60 54.67 20.19
CA THR A 32 -43.65 54.46 21.29
C THR A 32 -43.36 52.98 21.55
N ALA A 33 -44.35 52.09 21.37
CA ALA A 33 -44.16 50.64 21.46
C ALA A 33 -43.28 50.09 20.32
N ASP A 34 -43.54 50.49 19.08
CA ASP A 34 -42.77 50.04 17.91
C ASP A 34 -41.31 50.51 17.96
N ASN A 35 -41.07 51.74 18.42
CA ASN A 35 -39.71 52.24 18.63
C ASN A 35 -38.96 51.46 19.72
N GLN A 36 -39.64 51.01 20.78
CA GLN A 36 -39.02 50.18 21.81
C GLN A 36 -38.68 48.77 21.32
N ILE A 37 -39.53 48.17 20.48
CA ILE A 37 -39.28 46.85 19.87
C ILE A 37 -38.07 46.93 18.95
N SER A 38 -38.02 47.93 18.07
CA SER A 38 -36.90 48.13 17.14
C SER A 38 -35.58 48.42 17.86
N LEU A 39 -35.62 49.14 18.99
CA LEU A 39 -34.45 49.35 19.87
C LEU A 39 -33.97 48.04 20.52
N LYS A 40 -34.88 47.15 20.92
CA LYS A 40 -34.53 45.83 21.47
C LYS A 40 -33.92 44.92 20.41
N GLU A 41 -34.49 44.89 19.20
CA GLU A 41 -33.97 44.11 18.08
C GLU A 41 -32.58 44.59 17.66
N ASN A 42 -32.35 45.91 17.58
CA ASN A 42 -31.02 46.45 17.30
C ASN A 42 -29.99 46.10 18.40
N ARG A 43 -30.40 46.10 19.67
CA ARG A 43 -29.51 45.67 20.78
C ARG A 43 -29.16 44.19 20.69
N LEU A 44 -30.12 43.33 20.35
CA LEU A 44 -29.90 41.89 20.13
C LEU A 44 -29.02 41.62 18.91
N SER A 45 -29.26 42.32 17.80
CA SER A 45 -28.44 42.24 16.59
C SER A 45 -27.00 42.71 16.86
N ASN A 46 -26.82 43.79 17.62
CA ASN A 46 -25.47 44.25 17.99
C ASN A 46 -24.78 43.29 18.96
N ALA A 47 -25.51 42.66 19.89
CA ALA A 47 -24.95 41.66 20.79
C ALA A 47 -24.45 40.42 20.02
N THR A 48 -25.28 39.86 19.13
CA THR A 48 -24.90 38.71 18.29
C THR A 48 -23.78 39.04 17.31
N SER A 49 -23.75 40.26 16.76
CA SER A 49 -22.66 40.71 15.90
C SER A 49 -21.34 40.86 16.68
N ASN A 50 -21.37 41.41 17.90
CA ASN A 50 -20.20 41.50 18.76
C ASN A 50 -19.68 40.12 19.17
N GLU A 51 -20.59 39.18 19.47
CA GLU A 51 -20.23 37.80 19.82
C GLU A 51 -19.53 37.07 18.65
N ARG A 52 -20.02 37.28 17.41
CA ARG A 52 -19.34 36.79 16.21
C ARG A 52 -17.95 37.41 16.00
N VAL A 53 -17.81 38.72 16.24
CA VAL A 53 -16.52 39.41 16.12
C VAL A 53 -15.51 38.89 17.14
N GLU A 54 -15.92 38.68 18.38
CA GLU A 54 -15.04 38.10 19.41
C GLU A 54 -14.66 36.65 19.10
N LYS A 55 -15.59 35.84 18.57
CA LYS A 55 -15.29 34.48 18.13
C LYS A 55 -14.24 34.46 17.00
N LEU A 56 -14.41 35.32 15.99
CA LEU A 56 -13.46 35.48 14.87
C LEU A 56 -12.08 35.96 15.33
N LYS A 57 -12.00 36.88 16.31
CA LYS A 57 -10.72 37.26 16.92
C LYS A 57 -10.04 36.07 17.61
N SER A 58 -10.80 35.28 18.36
CA SER A 58 -10.27 34.11 19.06
C SER A 58 -9.74 33.04 18.10
N ASP A 59 -10.43 32.83 16.98
CA ASP A 59 -10.04 31.83 15.97
C ASP A 59 -8.80 32.31 15.20
N ASN A 60 -8.73 33.59 14.81
CA ASN A 60 -7.52 34.18 14.21
C ASN A 60 -6.30 34.12 15.15
N GLN A 61 -6.50 34.32 16.46
CA GLN A 61 -5.42 34.21 17.43
C GLN A 61 -4.89 32.77 17.52
N ARG A 62 -5.79 31.76 17.53
CA ARG A 62 -5.39 30.34 17.53
C ARG A 62 -4.64 29.95 16.26
N ASP A 63 -5.07 30.45 15.11
CA ASP A 63 -4.39 30.16 13.84
C ASP A 63 -3.00 30.82 13.79
N ALA A 64 -2.85 32.04 14.31
CA ALA A 64 -1.55 32.67 14.47
C ALA A 64 -0.60 31.87 15.39
N GLU A 65 -1.11 31.37 16.51
CA GLU A 65 -0.35 30.51 17.44
C GLU A 65 0.06 29.18 16.80
N ARG A 66 -0.85 28.53 16.06
CA ARG A 66 -0.53 27.30 15.29
C ARG A 66 0.54 27.52 14.25
N THR A 67 0.44 28.61 13.49
CA THR A 67 1.43 28.97 12.46
C THR A 67 2.79 29.26 13.09
N SER A 68 2.82 29.94 14.24
CA SER A 68 4.05 30.18 15.00
C SER A 68 4.68 28.88 15.51
N SER A 69 3.89 27.94 16.01
CA SER A 69 4.35 26.62 16.46
C SER A 69 4.95 25.80 15.31
N MET A 70 4.26 25.75 14.17
CA MET A 70 4.72 25.02 12.98
C MET A 70 6.04 25.58 12.45
N ASN A 71 6.21 26.91 12.45
CA ASN A 71 7.47 27.54 12.05
C ASN A 71 8.63 27.16 12.98
N LYS A 72 8.40 27.01 14.30
CA LYS A 72 9.44 26.54 15.24
C LYS A 72 9.84 25.09 14.98
N GLU A 73 8.88 24.22 14.67
CA GLU A 73 9.16 22.81 14.33
C GLU A 73 9.98 22.69 13.04
N ILE A 74 9.65 23.49 12.02
CA ILE A 74 10.42 23.54 10.77
C ILE A 74 11.88 23.97 11.03
N ASP A 75 12.09 24.96 11.88
CA ASP A 75 13.42 25.45 12.25
C ASP A 75 14.25 24.40 13.01
N VAL A 76 13.61 23.64 13.90
CA VAL A 76 14.25 22.53 14.63
C VAL A 76 14.62 21.39 13.67
N ALA A 77 13.71 21.01 12.76
CA ALA A 77 13.96 19.98 11.76
C ALA A 77 15.10 20.39 10.79
N TYR A 78 15.16 21.67 10.41
CA TYR A 78 16.24 22.20 9.57
C TYR A 78 17.60 22.11 10.28
N LYS A 79 17.69 22.54 11.55
CA LYS A 79 18.93 22.41 12.34
C LYS A 79 19.38 20.97 12.52
N LEU A 80 18.44 20.06 12.79
CA LEU A 80 18.74 18.62 12.93
C LEU A 80 19.33 18.05 11.63
N ARG A 81 18.74 18.41 10.49
CA ARG A 81 19.20 17.95 9.18
C ARG A 81 20.61 18.45 8.85
N VAL A 82 20.90 19.72 9.14
CA VAL A 82 22.24 20.28 8.94
C VAL A 82 23.28 19.54 9.79
N ASN A 83 22.98 19.25 11.06
CA ASN A 83 23.89 18.49 11.92
C ASN A 83 24.14 17.07 11.39
N LEU A 84 23.10 16.38 10.91
CA LEU A 84 23.25 15.05 10.31
C LEU A 84 24.08 15.08 9.03
N ASP A 85 23.91 16.10 8.19
CA ASP A 85 24.72 16.27 6.96
C ASP A 85 26.20 16.53 7.29
N GLU A 86 26.50 17.25 8.39
CA GLU A 86 27.87 17.44 8.88
C GLU A 86 28.49 16.15 9.43
N GLU A 87 27.72 15.35 10.18
CA GLU A 87 28.16 14.06 10.72
C GLU A 87 28.44 13.05 9.59
N ILE A 88 27.58 13.00 8.56
CA ILE A 88 27.79 12.17 7.37
C ILE A 88 29.07 12.58 6.64
N LYS A 89 29.35 13.88 6.49
CA LYS A 89 30.60 14.36 5.88
C LYS A 89 31.82 13.92 6.68
N LEU A 90 31.76 14.01 8.01
CA LEU A 90 32.86 13.58 8.88
C LEU A 90 33.10 12.07 8.78
N LEU A 91 32.05 11.26 8.82
CA LEU A 91 32.13 9.80 8.68
C LEU A 91 32.65 9.39 7.31
N THR A 92 32.21 10.05 6.24
CA THR A 92 32.69 9.79 4.87
C THR A 92 34.19 10.03 4.77
N LYS A 93 34.68 11.14 5.32
CA LYS A 93 36.11 11.45 5.37
C LYS A 93 36.91 10.40 6.14
N ASN A 94 36.42 9.96 7.31
CA ASN A 94 37.08 8.92 8.09
C ASN A 94 37.16 7.58 7.33
N ILE A 95 36.13 7.23 6.56
CA ILE A 95 36.14 6.02 5.72
C ILE A 95 37.20 6.14 4.63
N GLU A 96 37.32 7.30 3.97
CA GLU A 96 38.34 7.55 2.95
C GLU A 96 39.76 7.45 3.54
N ASP A 97 39.97 8.04 4.71
CA ASP A 97 41.26 7.98 5.42
C ASP A 97 41.63 6.53 5.76
N VAL A 98 40.71 5.75 6.36
CA VAL A 98 40.93 4.32 6.67
C VAL A 98 41.17 3.49 5.41
N GLN A 99 40.45 3.75 4.31
CA GLN A 99 40.70 3.07 3.04
C GLN A 99 42.10 3.37 2.48
N SER A 100 42.59 4.59 2.66
CA SER A 100 43.94 4.97 2.25
C SER A 100 45.02 4.25 3.09
N GLU A 101 44.78 4.09 4.39
CA GLU A 101 45.67 3.36 5.30
C GLU A 101 45.74 1.87 4.95
N ILE A 102 44.60 1.23 4.65
CA ILE A 102 44.55 -0.17 4.21
C ILE A 102 45.37 -0.37 2.94
N ARG A 103 45.20 0.50 1.92
CA ARG A 103 45.97 0.41 0.67
C ARG A 103 47.47 0.57 0.89
N ASN A 104 47.86 1.45 1.81
CA ASN A 104 49.27 1.63 2.18
C ASN A 104 49.82 0.42 2.94
N SER A 105 49.02 -0.20 3.82
CA SER A 105 49.36 -1.42 4.52
C SER A 105 49.57 -2.59 3.55
N ASP A 106 48.64 -2.80 2.60
CA ASP A 106 48.75 -3.83 1.57
C ASP A 106 50.01 -3.67 0.73
N LYS A 107 50.40 -2.44 0.42
CA LYS A 107 51.63 -2.14 -0.32
C LYS A 107 52.86 -2.55 0.49
N LYS A 108 52.92 -2.17 1.78
CA LYS A 108 54.01 -2.56 2.68
C LYS A 108 54.08 -4.08 2.86
N GLU A 109 52.94 -4.75 2.96
CA GLU A 109 52.91 -6.21 3.07
C GLU A 109 53.49 -6.89 1.82
N ARG A 110 53.15 -6.40 0.62
CA ARG A 110 53.75 -6.90 -0.64
C ARG A 110 55.25 -6.68 -0.67
N GLU A 111 55.72 -5.50 -0.26
CA GLU A 111 57.16 -5.19 -0.20
C GLU A 111 57.89 -6.15 0.78
N ILE A 112 57.31 -6.42 1.95
CA ILE A 112 57.84 -7.38 2.93
C ILE A 112 57.88 -8.79 2.36
N ARG A 113 56.81 -9.24 1.66
CA ARG A 113 56.78 -10.57 1.02
C ARG A 113 57.86 -10.71 -0.06
N ILE A 114 58.09 -9.67 -0.86
CA ILE A 114 59.16 -9.66 -1.86
C ILE A 114 60.54 -9.73 -1.17
N ALA A 115 60.75 -8.94 -0.12
CA ALA A 115 62.00 -8.97 0.65
C ALA A 115 62.27 -10.34 1.29
N LEU A 116 61.25 -10.97 1.89
CA LEU A 116 61.34 -12.32 2.45
C LEU A 116 61.68 -13.37 1.40
N ASN A 117 61.08 -13.29 0.21
CA ASN A 117 61.40 -14.19 -0.89
C ASN A 117 62.86 -14.01 -1.37
N ASN A 118 63.34 -12.78 -1.44
CA ASN A 118 64.73 -12.50 -1.80
C ASN A 118 65.70 -13.05 -0.74
N ILE A 119 65.41 -12.83 0.54
CA ILE A 119 66.21 -13.40 1.65
C ILE A 119 66.21 -14.93 1.58
N ASN A 120 65.07 -15.58 1.35
CA ASN A 120 65.01 -17.04 1.22
C ASN A 120 65.84 -17.55 0.04
N ASN A 121 65.86 -16.84 -1.08
CA ASN A 121 66.68 -17.19 -2.23
C ASN A 121 68.18 -17.03 -1.93
N GLU A 122 68.56 -15.94 -1.25
CA GLU A 122 69.94 -15.69 -0.82
C GLU A 122 70.42 -16.72 0.21
N VAL A 123 69.58 -17.07 1.19
CA VAL A 123 69.83 -18.12 2.18
C VAL A 123 69.98 -19.48 1.48
N GLY A 124 69.07 -19.85 0.58
CA GLY A 124 69.18 -21.11 -0.19
C GLY A 124 70.47 -21.21 -1.01
N THR A 125 70.96 -20.07 -1.49
CA THR A 125 72.23 -19.98 -2.23
C THR A 125 73.44 -20.07 -1.29
N ALA A 126 73.42 -19.36 -0.16
CA ALA A 126 74.50 -19.32 0.83
C ALA A 126 74.72 -20.67 1.54
N PHE A 127 73.65 -21.45 1.75
CA PHE A 127 73.73 -22.78 2.38
C PHE A 127 73.99 -23.93 1.39
N GLY A 128 74.17 -23.65 0.10
CA GLY A 128 74.53 -24.69 -0.88
C GLY A 128 73.46 -25.78 -1.06
N LEU A 129 72.20 -25.50 -0.73
CA LEU A 129 71.08 -26.46 -0.77
C LEU A 129 70.70 -26.93 -2.19
N GLN A 130 71.41 -26.48 -3.23
CA GLN A 130 71.25 -27.03 -4.59
C GLN A 130 71.87 -28.44 -4.78
N LYS A 131 72.59 -29.02 -3.79
CA LYS A 131 73.29 -30.32 -3.96
C LYS A 131 73.26 -31.31 -2.76
N ALA A 132 72.19 -31.39 -1.96
CA ALA A 132 72.10 -32.37 -0.83
C ALA A 132 70.98 -33.44 -1.00
N GLY A 133 71.00 -34.16 -2.12
CA GLY A 133 69.89 -34.95 -2.64
C GLY A 133 69.57 -36.34 -2.05
N ALA A 134 69.79 -36.63 -0.76
CA ALA A 134 69.42 -37.92 -0.18
C ALA A 134 68.38 -37.84 0.96
N ASN A 135 68.58 -36.96 1.96
CA ASN A 135 67.59 -36.75 3.01
C ASN A 135 66.49 -35.75 2.60
N GLU A 136 66.81 -34.77 1.73
CA GLU A 136 65.81 -33.84 1.16
C GLU A 136 64.71 -34.54 0.37
N LYS A 137 64.94 -35.70 -0.26
CA LYS A 137 63.87 -36.39 -1.01
C LYS A 137 62.76 -36.93 -0.10
N VAL A 138 63.12 -37.38 1.10
CA VAL A 138 62.15 -37.86 2.09
C VAL A 138 61.42 -36.66 2.71
N ASP A 139 62.16 -35.62 3.10
CA ASP A 139 61.58 -34.42 3.69
C ASP A 139 60.73 -33.62 2.69
N VAL A 140 61.15 -33.49 1.43
CA VAL A 140 60.35 -32.87 0.34
C VAL A 140 59.11 -33.70 0.01
N LYS A 141 59.16 -35.03 0.13
CA LYS A 141 57.96 -35.87 -0.07
C LYS A 141 56.98 -35.72 1.09
N ILE A 142 57.48 -35.65 2.32
CA ILE A 142 56.67 -35.38 3.52
C ILE A 142 56.07 -33.96 3.43
N LEU A 143 56.87 -32.95 3.09
CA LEU A 143 56.43 -31.56 2.92
C LEU A 143 55.46 -31.40 1.76
N LYS A 144 55.63 -32.10 0.63
CA LYS A 144 54.62 -32.14 -0.45
C LYS A 144 53.32 -32.80 0.02
N GLY A 145 53.39 -33.87 0.81
CA GLY A 145 52.22 -34.51 1.39
C GLY A 145 51.50 -33.63 2.43
N ILE A 146 52.24 -32.83 3.19
CA ILE A 146 51.69 -31.82 4.11
C ILE A 146 51.07 -30.67 3.32
N SER A 147 51.80 -30.10 2.35
CA SER A 147 51.32 -29.00 1.50
C SER A 147 50.08 -29.38 0.68
N SER A 148 50.02 -30.60 0.14
CA SER A 148 48.82 -31.10 -0.55
C SER A 148 47.63 -31.21 0.41
N ARG A 149 47.83 -31.67 1.65
CA ARG A 149 46.77 -31.73 2.66
C ARG A 149 46.31 -30.33 3.08
N VAL A 150 47.25 -29.41 3.30
CA VAL A 150 46.95 -28.01 3.63
C VAL A 150 46.20 -27.32 2.50
N ASN A 151 46.59 -27.52 1.23
CA ASN A 151 45.88 -26.95 0.08
C ASN A 151 44.48 -27.55 -0.09
N GLN A 152 44.32 -28.85 0.20
CA GLN A 152 43.00 -29.49 0.18
C GLN A 152 42.10 -28.94 1.31
N GLN A 153 42.66 -28.72 2.50
CA GLN A 153 41.95 -28.08 3.62
C GLN A 153 41.59 -26.63 3.31
N LEU A 154 42.50 -25.85 2.73
CA LEU A 154 42.24 -24.47 2.28
C LEU A 154 41.12 -24.42 1.24
N SER A 155 41.15 -25.31 0.24
CA SER A 155 40.09 -25.39 -0.76
C SER A 155 38.74 -25.78 -0.14
N SER A 156 38.75 -26.67 0.87
CA SER A 156 37.54 -27.00 1.64
C SER A 156 37.01 -25.80 2.42
N LEU A 157 37.90 -25.05 3.09
CA LEU A 157 37.55 -23.86 3.86
C LEU A 157 37.07 -22.71 2.97
N GLU A 158 37.61 -22.54 1.76
CA GLU A 158 37.12 -21.56 0.78
C GLU A 158 35.71 -21.91 0.28
N LYS A 159 35.43 -23.20 0.06
CA LYS A 159 34.08 -23.69 -0.27
C LYS A 159 33.12 -23.45 0.90
N GLU A 160 33.55 -23.74 2.12
CA GLU A 160 32.72 -23.51 3.29
C GLU A 160 32.46 -22.03 3.54
N LYS A 161 33.48 -21.17 3.37
CA LYS A 161 33.33 -19.71 3.43
C LYS A 161 32.35 -19.19 2.38
N THR A 162 32.43 -19.67 1.14
CA THR A 162 31.48 -19.25 0.08
C THR A 162 30.05 -19.70 0.38
N ILE A 163 29.86 -20.87 0.99
CA ILE A 163 28.54 -21.31 1.49
C ILE A 163 28.05 -20.40 2.63
N GLN A 164 28.92 -20.06 3.58
CA GLN A 164 28.58 -19.16 4.68
C GLN A 164 28.25 -17.75 4.19
N ASP A 165 29.01 -17.20 3.24
CA ASP A 165 28.74 -15.90 2.62
C ASP A 165 27.38 -15.88 1.89
N ALA A 166 27.05 -16.97 1.18
CA ALA A 166 25.74 -17.15 0.55
C ALA A 166 24.60 -17.22 1.59
N TYR A 167 24.83 -17.88 2.73
CA TYR A 167 23.89 -17.97 3.84
C TYR A 167 23.66 -16.59 4.49
N VAL A 168 24.72 -15.84 4.76
CA VAL A 168 24.65 -14.47 5.30
C VAL A 168 23.91 -13.55 4.32
N ALA A 169 24.18 -13.63 3.02
CA ALA A 169 23.47 -12.84 2.01
C ALA A 169 21.97 -13.19 1.95
N ARG A 170 21.60 -14.46 2.17
CA ARG A 170 20.20 -14.87 2.29
C ARG A 170 19.56 -14.31 3.55
N MET A 171 20.21 -14.44 4.71
CA MET A 171 19.72 -13.89 5.97
C MET A 171 19.49 -12.37 5.88
N LYS A 172 20.41 -11.62 5.25
CA LYS A 172 20.23 -10.18 5.04
C LYS A 172 18.96 -9.86 4.24
N ARG A 173 18.69 -10.62 3.17
CA ARG A 173 17.46 -10.46 2.38
C ARG A 173 16.20 -10.78 3.19
N ASP A 174 16.25 -11.82 4.03
CA ASP A 174 15.12 -12.23 4.87
C ASP A 174 14.85 -11.19 5.98
N VAL A 175 15.90 -10.59 6.55
CA VAL A 175 15.80 -9.47 7.51
C VAL A 175 15.19 -8.25 6.84
N GLU A 176 15.70 -7.82 5.67
CA GLU A 176 15.14 -6.69 4.93
C GLU A 176 13.67 -6.90 4.53
N ALA A 177 13.29 -8.14 4.18
CA ALA A 177 11.90 -8.48 3.91
C ALA A 177 11.03 -8.35 5.17
N SER A 178 11.52 -8.85 6.31
CA SER A 178 10.83 -8.76 7.59
C SER A 178 10.67 -7.32 8.07
N GLU A 179 11.69 -6.47 7.90
CA GLU A 179 11.64 -5.05 8.21
C GLU A 179 10.60 -4.31 7.35
N ARG A 180 10.49 -4.67 6.06
CA ARG A 180 9.46 -4.12 5.17
C ARG A 180 8.05 -4.54 5.59
N GLU A 181 7.85 -5.79 6.00
CA GLU A 181 6.58 -6.28 6.55
C GLU A 181 6.21 -5.55 7.85
N LEU A 182 7.17 -5.37 8.76
CA LEU A 182 6.96 -4.60 10.00
C LEU A 182 6.59 -3.14 9.73
N ALA A 183 7.25 -2.49 8.78
CA ALA A 183 6.93 -1.12 8.37
C ALA A 183 5.51 -1.03 7.75
N GLN A 184 5.08 -2.06 7.02
CA GLN A 184 3.73 -2.13 6.49
C GLN A 184 2.68 -2.33 7.59
N LEU A 185 2.90 -3.27 8.51
CA LEU A 185 2.03 -3.48 9.67
C LEU A 185 1.92 -2.22 10.54
N GLY A 186 3.02 -1.47 10.71
CA GLY A 186 3.00 -0.18 11.40
C GLY A 186 2.05 0.83 10.74
N ARG A 187 2.08 0.94 9.40
CA ARG A 187 1.15 1.80 8.65
C ARG A 187 -0.30 1.35 8.77
N GLU A 188 -0.56 0.05 8.67
CA GLU A 188 -1.90 -0.52 8.82
C GLU A 188 -2.46 -0.29 10.24
N PHE A 189 -1.61 -0.37 11.26
CA PHE A 189 -2.00 -0.05 12.64
C PHE A 189 -2.36 1.44 12.81
N ASP A 190 -1.58 2.35 12.22
CA ASP A 190 -1.89 3.78 12.25
C ASP A 190 -3.19 4.11 11.50
N GLU A 191 -3.46 3.44 10.39
CA GLU A 191 -4.72 3.56 9.63
C GLU A 191 -5.92 3.10 10.49
N LEU A 192 -5.82 1.93 11.13
CA LEU A 192 -6.84 1.41 12.03
C LEU A 192 -7.06 2.32 13.24
N LYS A 193 -6.01 2.95 13.74
CA LYS A 193 -6.11 3.93 14.83
C LYS A 193 -6.88 5.17 14.40
N LYS A 194 -6.64 5.68 13.18
CA LYS A 194 -7.44 6.77 12.60
C LYS A 194 -8.89 6.39 12.40
N GLU A 195 -9.16 5.20 11.84
CA GLU A 195 -10.52 4.69 11.70
C GLU A 195 -11.25 4.56 13.04
N SER A 196 -10.57 4.08 14.08
CA SER A 196 -11.14 3.95 15.42
C SER A 196 -11.55 5.31 16.01
N VAL A 197 -10.71 6.35 15.82
CA VAL A 197 -11.04 7.72 16.20
C VAL A 197 -12.23 8.25 15.42
N GLN A 198 -12.28 8.00 14.10
CA GLN A 198 -13.40 8.42 13.26
C GLN A 198 -14.70 7.73 13.69
N ARG A 199 -14.69 6.41 13.90
CA ARG A 199 -15.88 5.67 14.37
C ARG A 199 -16.41 6.23 15.69
N LYS A 200 -15.53 6.60 16.63
CA LYS A 200 -15.96 7.25 17.89
C LYS A 200 -16.66 8.59 17.65
N SER A 201 -16.16 9.39 16.70
CA SER A 201 -16.81 10.63 16.28
C SER A 201 -18.17 10.36 15.66
N ASP A 202 -18.26 9.40 14.73
CA ASP A 202 -19.50 9.03 14.06
C ASP A 202 -20.54 8.51 15.05
N TYR A 203 -20.14 7.70 16.04
CA TYR A 203 -21.01 7.25 17.12
C TYR A 203 -21.51 8.41 18.00
N ALA A 204 -20.67 9.41 18.27
CA ALA A 204 -21.07 10.60 19.01
C ALA A 204 -22.12 11.41 18.24
N GLU A 205 -21.92 11.62 16.93
CA GLU A 205 -22.92 12.27 16.07
C GLU A 205 -24.22 11.47 16.00
N LEU A 206 -24.13 10.13 15.92
CA LEU A 206 -25.32 9.28 15.87
C LEU A 206 -26.10 9.36 17.18
N ALA A 207 -25.41 9.38 18.32
CA ALA A 207 -26.02 9.55 19.63
C ALA A 207 -26.70 10.92 19.77
N GLU A 208 -26.09 11.98 19.23
CA GLU A 208 -26.68 13.33 19.22
C GLU A 208 -27.93 13.40 18.31
N LYS A 209 -27.89 12.75 17.14
CA LYS A 209 -29.05 12.60 16.25
C LYS A 209 -30.17 11.77 16.87
N LEU A 210 -29.83 10.70 17.58
CA LEU A 210 -30.80 9.87 18.33
C LEU A 210 -31.47 10.70 19.43
N LYS A 211 -30.68 11.48 20.17
CA LYS A 211 -31.20 12.37 21.21
C LYS A 211 -32.13 13.45 20.62
N ALA A 212 -31.75 14.07 19.51
CA ALA A 212 -32.60 15.04 18.80
C ALA A 212 -33.90 14.42 18.25
N PHE A 213 -33.86 13.14 17.86
CA PHE A 213 -35.03 12.36 17.47
C PHE A 213 -35.94 12.06 18.68
N GLU A 214 -35.38 11.61 19.79
CA GLU A 214 -36.10 11.34 21.04
C GLU A 214 -36.73 12.61 21.65
N GLU A 215 -36.07 13.77 21.47
CA GLU A 215 -36.57 15.09 21.88
C GLU A 215 -37.63 15.67 20.91
N GLY A 216 -37.99 14.94 19.84
CA GLY A 216 -39.07 15.32 18.93
C GLY A 216 -38.76 16.44 17.95
N ASN A 217 -37.49 16.81 17.78
CA ASN A 217 -37.05 17.90 16.89
C ASN A 217 -36.93 17.49 15.41
N ILE A 218 -37.24 16.24 15.06
CA ILE A 218 -37.17 15.72 13.69
C ILE A 218 -38.55 15.17 13.32
N SER A 219 -39.29 15.88 12.45
CA SER A 219 -40.54 15.39 11.86
C SER A 219 -40.25 14.24 10.88
N VAL A 220 -40.44 13.01 11.34
CA VAL A 220 -40.21 11.75 10.59
C VAL A 220 -41.35 11.44 9.64
N GLU A 221 -42.54 11.94 9.94
CA GLU A 221 -43.79 11.63 9.24
C GLU A 221 -43.77 12.13 7.78
N ASP A 222 -43.20 13.31 7.53
CA ASP A 222 -43.15 13.89 6.17
C ASP A 222 -42.13 13.20 5.26
N ARG A 223 -40.99 12.76 5.81
CA ARG A 223 -39.94 12.09 5.01
C ARG A 223 -40.31 10.66 4.67
N TRP A 224 -40.94 9.94 5.59
CA TRP A 224 -41.40 8.57 5.35
C TRP A 224 -42.55 8.52 4.34
N GLN A 225 -43.51 9.43 4.41
CA GLN A 225 -44.57 9.53 3.40
C GLN A 225 -44.04 9.91 2.02
N THR A 226 -43.03 10.78 1.95
CA THR A 226 -42.38 11.14 0.68
C THR A 226 -41.60 9.96 0.08
N LEU A 227 -40.92 9.17 0.92
CA LEU A 227 -40.21 7.96 0.50
C LEU A 227 -41.18 6.86 0.04
N MET A 228 -42.29 6.65 0.75
CA MET A 228 -43.29 5.64 0.40
C MET A 228 -44.05 5.99 -0.89
N LYS A 229 -44.26 7.28 -1.18
CA LYS A 229 -44.79 7.76 -2.46
C LYS A 229 -43.79 7.60 -3.63
N SER A 230 -42.48 7.71 -3.38
CA SER A 230 -41.45 7.49 -4.41
C SER A 230 -41.19 6.01 -4.71
N LEU A 231 -41.37 5.13 -3.71
CA LEU A 231 -41.27 3.69 -3.86
C LEU A 231 -42.48 3.08 -4.57
N HIS A 232 -43.70 3.55 -4.30
CA HIS A 232 -44.91 3.08 -5.01
C HIS A 232 -44.96 3.52 -6.48
N SER A 233 -44.34 4.64 -6.84
CA SER A 233 -44.27 5.11 -8.23
C SER A 233 -43.18 4.42 -9.06
N ARG A 234 -42.24 3.69 -8.44
CA ARG A 234 -41.16 2.93 -9.10
C ARG A 234 -41.35 1.42 -9.04
N ASN A 235 -42.57 0.97 -9.28
CA ASN A 235 -42.85 -0.46 -9.43
C ASN A 235 -42.32 -0.97 -10.79
N ASN A 236 -41.03 -1.29 -10.87
CA ASN A 236 -40.45 -2.11 -11.93
C ASN A 236 -39.53 -3.17 -11.31
N LYS A 237 -39.95 -4.43 -11.47
CA LYS A 237 -39.21 -5.67 -11.18
C LYS A 237 -37.72 -5.55 -11.54
N ILE A 238 -36.85 -5.73 -10.56
CA ILE A 238 -35.43 -6.04 -10.81
C ILE A 238 -35.33 -7.57 -10.96
N THR A 239 -35.34 -8.03 -12.21
CA THR A 239 -34.83 -9.35 -12.57
C THR A 239 -33.34 -9.20 -12.89
N LEU A 240 -32.50 -9.84 -12.08
CA LEU A 240 -31.07 -10.03 -12.35
C LEU A 240 -30.93 -10.99 -13.53
N ASP A 241 -30.78 -10.45 -14.75
CA ASP A 241 -30.39 -11.24 -15.91
C ASP A 241 -28.95 -10.91 -16.34
N ARG A 242 -28.21 -11.96 -16.68
CA ARG A 242 -26.78 -11.91 -17.02
C ARG A 242 -26.65 -11.62 -18.51
N ASN A 243 -25.77 -10.66 -18.82
CA ASN A 243 -25.35 -10.19 -20.15
C ASN A 243 -26.15 -9.01 -20.72
N GLU A 244 -26.15 -7.89 -20.01
CA GLU A 244 -26.54 -6.62 -20.63
C GLU A 244 -25.47 -6.17 -21.64
N THR A 245 -25.92 -5.93 -22.86
CA THR A 245 -25.09 -5.36 -23.94
C THR A 245 -24.89 -3.85 -23.75
N LEU A 246 -23.92 -3.26 -24.43
CA LEU A 246 -23.61 -1.83 -24.34
C LEU A 246 -24.83 -0.94 -24.62
N ASP A 247 -25.70 -1.37 -25.54
CA ASP A 247 -26.96 -0.70 -25.89
C ASP A 247 -28.00 -0.74 -24.76
N GLU A 248 -28.00 -1.80 -23.96
CA GLU A 248 -28.93 -1.98 -22.84
C GLU A 248 -28.55 -1.10 -21.65
N LYS A 249 -27.24 -0.97 -21.39
CA LYS A 249 -26.70 0.00 -20.42
C LYS A 249 -26.92 1.44 -20.86
N LEU A 250 -26.69 1.75 -22.13
CA LEU A 250 -27.01 3.05 -22.72
C LEU A 250 -28.48 3.40 -22.53
N ARG A 251 -29.38 2.43 -22.72
CA ARG A 251 -30.82 2.62 -22.55
C ARG A 251 -31.23 2.82 -21.09
N LEU A 252 -30.58 2.14 -20.14
CA LEU A 252 -30.81 2.32 -18.69
C LEU A 252 -30.25 3.66 -18.17
N LEU A 253 -29.05 4.03 -18.60
CA LEU A 253 -28.42 5.31 -18.28
C LEU A 253 -29.20 6.47 -18.90
N SER A 254 -29.64 6.35 -20.16
CA SER A 254 -30.46 7.35 -20.84
C SER A 254 -31.81 7.61 -20.14
N LYS A 255 -32.43 6.57 -19.55
CA LYS A 255 -33.67 6.71 -18.75
C LYS A 255 -33.48 7.44 -17.41
N THR A 256 -32.25 7.52 -16.91
CA THR A 256 -31.92 8.08 -15.59
C THR A 256 -31.00 9.30 -15.66
N ALA A 257 -30.67 9.75 -16.86
CA ALA A 257 -29.82 10.91 -17.11
C ALA A 257 -30.65 12.21 -17.15
N PRO A 258 -30.12 13.33 -16.64
CA PRO A 258 -30.71 14.65 -16.84
C PRO A 258 -30.69 15.03 -18.32
N THR A 259 -31.64 15.87 -18.76
CA THR A 259 -31.79 16.32 -20.16
C THR A 259 -30.54 17.03 -20.74
N SER A 260 -29.54 17.33 -19.91
CA SER A 260 -28.29 18.02 -20.26
C SER A 260 -27.10 17.09 -20.56
N MET A 261 -27.19 15.78 -20.30
CA MET A 261 -26.08 14.86 -20.59
C MET A 261 -26.01 14.50 -22.08
N SER A 262 -24.83 14.64 -22.69
CA SER A 262 -24.63 14.28 -24.09
C SER A 262 -24.61 12.75 -24.29
N GLU A 263 -25.06 12.29 -25.45
CA GLU A 263 -25.03 10.85 -25.81
C GLU A 263 -23.61 10.27 -25.76
N GLU A 264 -22.59 11.11 -26.00
CA GLU A 264 -21.18 10.76 -25.97
C GLU A 264 -20.65 10.54 -24.53
N GLU A 265 -21.16 11.28 -23.55
CA GLU A 265 -20.84 11.10 -22.13
C GLU A 265 -21.50 9.84 -21.57
N LEU A 266 -22.76 9.58 -21.96
CA LEU A 266 -23.47 8.34 -21.65
C LEU A 266 -22.73 7.11 -22.18
N ARG A 267 -22.18 7.19 -23.41
CA ARG A 267 -21.36 6.12 -24.00
C ARG A 267 -20.06 5.89 -23.22
N ARG A 268 -19.39 6.96 -22.79
CA ARG A 268 -18.16 6.86 -21.98
C ARG A 268 -18.43 6.22 -20.62
N GLU A 269 -19.48 6.65 -19.92
CA GLU A 269 -19.90 6.10 -18.62
C GLU A 269 -20.29 4.62 -18.73
N ALA A 270 -21.04 4.25 -19.79
CA ALA A 270 -21.40 2.86 -20.05
C ALA A 270 -20.17 1.96 -20.33
N MET A 271 -19.17 2.46 -21.09
CA MET A 271 -17.93 1.74 -21.37
C MET A 271 -17.05 1.56 -20.12
N GLU A 272 -16.92 2.60 -19.29
CA GLU A 272 -16.21 2.54 -18.00
C GLU A 272 -16.84 1.49 -17.09
N LEU A 273 -18.17 1.49 -16.94
CA LEU A 273 -18.90 0.50 -16.14
C LEU A 273 -18.72 -0.93 -16.67
N LEU A 274 -18.76 -1.14 -17.99
CA LEU A 274 -18.50 -2.45 -18.59
C LEU A 274 -17.06 -2.92 -18.36
N LYS A 275 -16.10 -2.00 -18.40
CA LYS A 275 -14.69 -2.32 -18.13
C LYS A 275 -14.47 -2.70 -16.66
N ILE A 276 -15.09 -1.99 -15.73
CA ILE A 276 -15.05 -2.31 -14.30
C ILE A 276 -15.69 -3.68 -14.04
N GLU A 277 -16.85 -3.96 -14.63
CA GLU A 277 -17.52 -5.25 -14.48
C GLU A 277 -16.74 -6.43 -15.09
N SER A 278 -16.12 -6.24 -16.24
CA SER A 278 -15.22 -7.23 -16.85
C SER A 278 -14.02 -7.54 -15.94
N ILE A 279 -13.42 -6.52 -15.32
CA ILE A 279 -12.33 -6.70 -14.35
C ILE A 279 -12.82 -7.45 -13.11
N LEU A 280 -14.00 -7.12 -12.58
CA LEU A 280 -14.59 -7.81 -11.44
C LEU A 280 -14.91 -9.28 -11.76
N ALA A 281 -15.48 -9.57 -12.92
CA ALA A 281 -15.79 -10.92 -13.36
C ALA A 281 -14.51 -11.78 -13.53
N ASN A 282 -13.46 -11.22 -14.12
CA ASN A 282 -12.17 -11.90 -14.26
C ASN A 282 -11.51 -12.17 -12.89
N ARG A 283 -11.57 -11.20 -11.97
CA ARG A 283 -11.05 -11.37 -10.59
C ARG A 283 -11.82 -12.44 -9.82
N GLU A 284 -13.14 -12.47 -9.93
CA GLU A 284 -13.99 -13.49 -9.32
C GLU A 284 -13.70 -14.89 -9.87
N LYS A 285 -13.43 -15.01 -11.17
CA LYS A 285 -13.00 -16.27 -11.79
C LYS A 285 -11.65 -16.76 -11.25
N ILE A 286 -10.70 -15.84 -11.05
CA ILE A 286 -9.39 -16.15 -10.44
C ILE A 286 -9.56 -16.58 -8.98
N ARG A 287 -10.40 -15.88 -8.21
CA ARG A 287 -10.73 -16.22 -6.82
C ARG A 287 -11.24 -17.65 -6.69
N ARG A 288 -12.25 -18.04 -7.49
CA ARG A 288 -12.80 -19.40 -7.49
C ARG A 288 -11.78 -20.47 -7.87
N LYS A 289 -10.86 -20.16 -8.79
CA LYS A 289 -9.78 -21.10 -9.15
C LYS A 289 -8.83 -21.30 -7.96
N LYS A 290 -8.50 -20.22 -7.25
CA LYS A 290 -7.63 -20.27 -6.06
C LYS A 290 -8.26 -20.96 -4.86
N GLU A 291 -9.57 -20.79 -4.65
CA GLU A 291 -10.32 -21.54 -3.64
C GLU A 291 -10.28 -23.05 -3.90
N LYS A 292 -10.48 -23.48 -5.16
CA LYS A 292 -10.35 -24.90 -5.53
C LYS A 292 -8.94 -25.45 -5.33
N GLU A 293 -7.90 -24.66 -5.61
CA GLU A 293 -6.51 -25.04 -5.34
C GLU A 293 -6.27 -25.22 -3.82
N LEU A 294 -6.83 -24.34 -2.98
CA LEU A 294 -6.74 -24.47 -1.52
C LEU A 294 -7.44 -25.74 -1.00
N GLU A 295 -8.64 -26.03 -1.48
CA GLU A 295 -9.36 -27.27 -1.11
C GLU A 295 -8.59 -28.55 -1.50
N GLN A 296 -7.78 -28.50 -2.56
CA GLN A 296 -6.92 -29.61 -2.96
C GLN A 296 -5.73 -29.77 -2.02
N PHE A 297 -5.08 -28.67 -1.64
CA PHE A 297 -3.99 -28.69 -0.66
C PHE A 297 -4.47 -29.17 0.72
N GLU A 298 -5.65 -28.73 1.16
CA GLU A 298 -6.23 -29.15 2.43
C GLU A 298 -6.51 -30.66 2.44
N ARG A 299 -7.08 -31.20 1.35
CA ARG A 299 -7.27 -32.66 1.19
C ARG A 299 -5.95 -33.42 1.21
N ALA A 300 -4.93 -32.94 0.50
CA ALA A 300 -3.62 -33.58 0.48
C ALA A 300 -2.96 -33.60 1.87
N ILE A 301 -3.05 -32.51 2.63
CA ILE A 301 -2.56 -32.44 4.02
C ILE A 301 -3.30 -33.46 4.89
N GLN A 302 -4.62 -33.54 4.77
CA GLN A 302 -5.44 -34.51 5.52
C GLN A 302 -5.03 -35.95 5.21
N GLU A 303 -4.82 -36.29 3.94
CA GLU A 303 -4.39 -37.61 3.49
C GLU A 303 -3.00 -37.97 4.03
N THR A 304 -2.03 -37.05 3.95
CA THR A 304 -0.69 -37.25 4.49
C THR A 304 -0.70 -37.44 6.01
N ASN A 305 -1.50 -36.66 6.74
CA ASN A 305 -1.66 -36.81 8.18
C ASN A 305 -2.28 -38.16 8.56
N ASN A 306 -3.27 -38.64 7.80
CA ASN A 306 -3.86 -39.96 7.99
C ASN A 306 -2.83 -41.07 7.73
N ALA A 307 -1.96 -40.90 6.71
CA ALA A 307 -0.86 -41.81 6.45
C ALA A 307 0.16 -41.85 7.59
N ILE A 308 0.53 -40.68 8.15
CA ILE A 308 1.41 -40.57 9.33
C ILE A 308 0.80 -41.32 10.52
N ALA A 309 -0.48 -41.09 10.81
CA ALA A 309 -1.18 -41.74 11.91
C ALA A 309 -1.16 -43.27 11.78
N LYS A 310 -1.44 -43.80 10.58
CA LYS A 310 -1.37 -45.24 10.31
C LYS A 310 0.04 -45.80 10.46
N THR A 311 1.06 -45.10 9.98
CA THR A 311 2.46 -45.54 10.16
C THR A 311 2.93 -45.48 11.61
N ASN A 312 2.38 -44.55 12.42
CA ASN A 312 2.64 -44.51 13.85
C ASN A 312 2.00 -45.69 14.59
N GLU A 313 0.79 -46.10 14.21
CA GLU A 313 0.17 -47.33 14.74
C GLU A 313 1.02 -48.57 14.38
N GLU A 314 1.52 -48.67 13.15
CA GLU A 314 2.44 -49.73 12.72
C GLU A 314 3.74 -49.73 13.55
N LEU A 315 4.29 -48.55 13.86
CA LEU A 315 5.48 -48.40 14.70
C LEU A 315 5.22 -48.90 16.13
N ILE A 316 4.10 -48.51 16.74
CA ILE A 316 3.72 -48.94 18.10
C ILE A 316 3.59 -50.47 18.17
N HIS A 317 2.92 -51.09 17.21
CA HIS A 317 2.80 -52.55 17.15
C HIS A 317 4.14 -53.26 16.99
N LEU A 318 5.06 -52.66 16.23
CA LEU A 318 6.40 -53.21 16.03
C LEU A 318 7.27 -53.06 17.29
N GLU A 319 7.17 -51.94 18.00
CA GLU A 319 7.84 -51.73 19.29
C GLU A 319 7.36 -52.71 20.36
N ASP A 320 6.04 -52.95 20.45
CA ASP A 320 5.46 -53.98 21.32
C ASP A 320 6.01 -55.38 20.98
N GLY A 321 6.18 -55.68 19.69
CA GLY A 321 6.76 -56.93 19.21
C GLY A 321 8.22 -57.11 19.65
N ILE A 322 9.04 -56.05 19.50
CA ILE A 322 10.43 -56.01 19.96
C ILE A 322 10.51 -56.24 21.46
N ILE A 323 9.67 -55.56 22.25
CA ILE A 323 9.65 -55.69 23.72
C ILE A 323 9.33 -57.14 24.12
N LYS A 324 8.28 -57.75 23.53
CA LYS A 324 7.90 -59.14 23.82
C LYS A 324 9.02 -60.14 23.50
N LEU A 325 9.68 -59.99 22.35
CA LEU A 325 10.81 -60.83 21.95
C LEU A 325 12.03 -60.63 22.86
N ALA A 326 12.33 -59.40 23.26
CA ALA A 326 13.42 -59.09 24.17
C ALA A 326 13.21 -59.72 25.56
N VAL A 327 11.99 -59.63 26.10
CA VAL A 327 11.61 -60.27 27.36
C VAL A 327 11.75 -61.79 27.26
N LYS A 328 11.19 -62.41 26.21
CA LYS A 328 11.30 -63.86 25.97
C LYS A 328 12.75 -64.31 25.88
N THR A 329 13.60 -63.55 25.19
CA THR A 329 15.05 -63.84 25.06
C THR A 329 15.79 -63.69 26.39
N ALA A 330 15.39 -62.73 27.23
CA ALA A 330 15.97 -62.55 28.56
C ALA A 330 15.57 -63.69 29.51
N ASP A 331 14.32 -64.14 29.44
CA ASP A 331 13.81 -65.25 30.25
C ASP A 331 14.42 -66.60 29.85
N THR A 332 14.59 -66.88 28.54
CA THR A 332 15.31 -68.08 28.08
C THR A 332 16.76 -68.05 28.55
N LYS A 333 17.46 -66.91 28.43
CA LYS A 333 18.82 -66.74 28.97
C LYS A 333 18.89 -67.00 30.48
N ARG A 334 17.91 -66.54 31.26
CA ARG A 334 17.84 -66.80 32.71
C ARG A 334 17.62 -68.28 33.01
N GLN A 335 16.73 -68.95 32.28
CA GLN A 335 16.49 -70.39 32.42
C GLN A 335 17.74 -71.20 32.08
N TYR A 336 18.45 -70.84 31.00
CA TYR A 336 19.73 -71.47 30.64
C TYR A 336 20.82 -71.22 31.69
N ALA A 337 20.93 -70.00 32.24
CA ALA A 337 21.87 -69.71 33.31
C ALA A 337 21.57 -70.52 34.59
N ALA A 338 20.29 -70.68 34.95
CA ALA A 338 19.86 -71.50 36.08
C ALA A 338 20.17 -73.00 35.85
N LEU A 339 19.91 -73.52 34.64
CA LEU A 339 20.23 -74.88 34.26
C LEU A 339 21.75 -75.14 34.27
N ARG A 340 22.55 -74.20 33.76
CA ARG A 340 24.02 -74.24 33.79
C ARG A 340 24.54 -74.37 35.23
N ASN A 341 24.04 -73.53 36.13
CA ASN A 341 24.42 -73.55 37.54
C ASN A 341 24.00 -74.86 38.25
N SER A 342 22.97 -75.54 37.76
CA SER A 342 22.46 -76.80 38.35
C SER A 342 23.11 -78.08 37.78
N LYS A 343 23.65 -78.06 36.56
CA LYS A 343 24.12 -79.29 35.85
C LYS A 343 25.56 -79.27 35.32
N GLY A 344 26.30 -78.17 35.41
CA GLY A 344 27.72 -78.13 35.01
C GLY A 344 27.99 -78.38 33.51
N LEU A 345 27.02 -78.11 32.63
CA LEU A 345 27.14 -78.27 31.18
C LEU A 345 27.97 -77.14 30.55
N LYS A 346 28.83 -77.49 29.58
CA LYS A 346 29.62 -76.55 28.75
C LYS A 346 28.85 -76.17 27.47
N GLU A 347 29.19 -74.98 26.98
CA GLU A 347 28.59 -74.18 25.91
C GLU A 347 28.19 -74.98 24.65
N SER A 348 26.88 -75.19 24.46
CA SER A 348 26.25 -74.97 23.16
C SER A 348 25.53 -73.62 23.26
N GLU A 349 25.92 -72.64 22.46
CA GLU A 349 25.02 -71.53 22.18
C GLU A 349 23.86 -72.12 21.38
N ASP A 350 22.74 -72.40 22.05
CA ASP A 350 21.58 -73.02 21.43
C ASP A 350 21.04 -72.14 20.29
N ASP A 351 20.80 -72.77 19.14
CA ASP A 351 20.35 -72.16 17.89
C ASP A 351 19.16 -71.20 18.08
N GLU A 352 18.26 -71.50 19.02
CA GLU A 352 17.09 -70.68 19.36
C GLU A 352 17.45 -69.26 19.86
N THR A 353 18.56 -69.11 20.60
CA THR A 353 18.99 -67.79 21.09
C THR A 353 19.72 -66.98 20.01
N SER A 354 20.32 -67.65 19.05
CA SER A 354 20.94 -67.05 17.86
C SER A 354 19.87 -66.56 16.89
N GLU A 355 18.83 -67.35 16.67
CA GLU A 355 17.68 -67.02 15.83
C GLU A 355 16.88 -65.84 16.41
N ALA A 356 16.59 -65.85 17.73
CA ALA A 356 15.93 -64.72 18.39
C ALA A 356 16.74 -63.41 18.31
N LYS A 357 18.07 -63.46 18.34
CA LYS A 357 18.93 -62.27 18.15
C LYS A 357 18.84 -61.73 16.72
N LYS A 358 18.78 -62.61 15.71
CA LYS A 358 18.60 -62.22 14.31
C LYS A 358 17.23 -61.56 14.08
N ASP A 359 16.16 -62.14 14.62
CA ASP A 359 14.81 -61.57 14.53
C ASP A 359 14.72 -60.20 15.20
N LEU A 360 15.37 -60.02 16.35
CA LEU A 360 15.40 -58.75 17.07
C LEU A 360 16.18 -57.67 16.29
N MET A 361 17.26 -58.07 15.60
CA MET A 361 18.01 -57.18 14.71
C MET A 361 17.17 -56.80 13.47
N GLU A 362 16.46 -57.75 12.87
CA GLU A 362 15.58 -57.47 11.72
C GLU A 362 14.42 -56.54 12.10
N LEU A 363 13.77 -56.77 13.24
CA LEU A 363 12.75 -55.88 13.77
C LEU A 363 13.32 -54.48 14.09
N SER A 364 14.52 -54.40 14.66
CA SER A 364 15.18 -53.11 14.88
C SER A 364 15.48 -52.37 13.56
N MET A 365 15.86 -53.07 12.49
CA MET A 365 16.05 -52.47 11.17
C MET A 365 14.71 -51.99 10.59
N ARG A 366 13.64 -52.77 10.72
CA ARG A 366 12.29 -52.37 10.30
C ARG A 366 11.79 -51.14 11.07
N ARG A 367 12.06 -51.06 12.38
CA ARG A 367 11.76 -49.88 13.21
C ARG A 367 12.42 -48.63 12.64
N ILE A 368 13.73 -48.67 12.37
CA ILE A 368 14.48 -47.55 11.80
C ILE A 368 13.88 -47.12 10.45
N ALA A 369 13.50 -48.07 9.59
CA ALA A 369 12.89 -47.78 8.29
C ALA A 369 11.51 -47.11 8.42
N ILE A 370 10.66 -47.55 9.36
CA ILE A 370 9.36 -46.94 9.63
C ILE A 370 9.53 -45.53 10.22
N THR A 371 10.45 -45.34 11.16
CA THR A 371 10.77 -44.01 11.72
C THR A 371 11.22 -43.03 10.63
N GLN A 372 12.13 -43.45 9.74
CA GLN A 372 12.55 -42.62 8.61
C GLN A 372 11.40 -42.31 7.63
N LYS A 373 10.44 -43.24 7.48
CA LYS A 373 9.24 -43.01 6.65
C LYS A 373 8.32 -41.96 7.28
N ILE A 374 8.13 -42.00 8.60
CA ILE A 374 7.37 -40.99 9.35
C ILE A 374 8.03 -39.61 9.18
N GLU A 375 9.35 -39.51 9.41
CA GLU A 375 10.08 -38.24 9.24
C GLU A 375 9.92 -37.65 7.83
N ARG A 376 9.96 -38.50 6.79
CA ARG A 376 9.74 -38.04 5.40
C ARG A 376 8.33 -37.50 5.19
N LEU A 377 7.32 -38.20 5.71
CA LEU A 377 5.92 -37.78 5.60
C LEU A 377 5.66 -36.49 6.39
N GLU A 378 6.28 -36.31 7.55
CA GLU A 378 6.21 -35.07 8.34
C GLU A 378 6.84 -33.88 7.60
N ILE A 379 7.99 -34.08 6.97
CA ILE A 379 8.62 -33.05 6.11
C ILE A 379 7.69 -32.70 4.94
N GLU A 380 7.04 -33.68 4.33
CA GLU A 380 6.10 -33.46 3.22
C GLU A 380 4.84 -32.71 3.68
N ALA A 381 4.26 -33.09 4.82
CA ALA A 381 3.13 -32.41 5.44
C ALA A 381 3.46 -30.95 5.75
N ASN A 382 4.64 -30.69 6.32
CA ASN A 382 5.11 -29.32 6.61
C ASN A 382 5.25 -28.48 5.33
N LYS A 383 5.85 -29.04 4.27
CA LYS A 383 5.97 -28.35 2.96
C LYS A 383 4.61 -28.06 2.33
N LEU A 384 3.66 -28.98 2.43
CA LEU A 384 2.29 -28.78 1.94
C LEU A 384 1.58 -27.69 2.75
N ASN A 385 1.76 -27.66 4.07
CA ASN A 385 1.21 -26.65 4.95
C ASN A 385 1.80 -25.25 4.67
N GLU A 386 3.10 -25.13 4.44
CA GLU A 386 3.74 -23.88 4.02
C GLU A 386 3.13 -23.35 2.71
N ARG A 387 2.97 -24.22 1.71
CA ARG A 387 2.32 -23.86 0.43
C ARG A 387 0.86 -23.46 0.61
N PHE A 388 0.12 -24.13 1.49
CA PHE A 388 -1.25 -23.80 1.82
C PHE A 388 -1.35 -22.39 2.43
N ILE A 389 -0.50 -22.08 3.42
CA ILE A 389 -0.43 -20.75 4.04
C ILE A 389 -0.11 -19.67 3.00
N GLU A 390 0.84 -19.93 2.10
CA GLU A 390 1.22 -18.97 1.05
C GLU A 390 0.06 -18.70 0.07
N GLN A 391 -0.66 -19.75 -0.37
CA GLN A 391 -1.83 -19.57 -1.23
C GLN A 391 -2.98 -18.87 -0.50
N LYS A 392 -3.15 -19.12 0.81
CA LYS A 392 -4.15 -18.44 1.62
C LYS A 392 -3.88 -16.94 1.71
N LYS A 393 -2.63 -16.52 1.96
CA LYS A 393 -2.22 -15.10 1.91
C LYS A 393 -2.48 -14.47 0.53
N LYS A 394 -2.21 -15.20 -0.55
CA LYS A 394 -2.52 -14.75 -1.93
C LYS A 394 -4.03 -14.59 -2.16
N LEU A 395 -4.87 -15.43 -1.56
CA LEU A 395 -6.33 -15.29 -1.64
C LEU A 395 -6.82 -14.08 -0.84
N GLU A 396 -6.29 -13.85 0.36
CA GLU A 396 -6.64 -12.71 1.20
C GLU A 396 -6.29 -11.38 0.51
N THR A 397 -5.11 -11.26 -0.09
CA THR A 397 -4.72 -10.08 -0.88
C THR A 397 -5.61 -9.87 -2.11
N LEU A 398 -6.04 -10.95 -2.77
CA LEU A 398 -7.01 -10.90 -3.87
C LEU A 398 -8.38 -10.39 -3.39
N ASN A 399 -8.87 -10.87 -2.24
CA ASN A 399 -10.13 -10.44 -1.65
C ASN A 399 -10.11 -8.95 -1.27
N GLU A 400 -9.00 -8.47 -0.69
CA GLU A 400 -8.83 -7.05 -0.37
C GLU A 400 -8.81 -6.18 -1.63
N ALA A 401 -8.14 -6.63 -2.69
CA ALA A 401 -8.16 -5.95 -3.98
C ALA A 401 -9.56 -5.94 -4.64
N LEU A 402 -10.36 -6.98 -4.41
CA LEU A 402 -11.74 -7.09 -4.88
C LEU A 402 -12.64 -6.11 -4.13
N ARG A 403 -12.53 -6.07 -2.80
CA ARG A 403 -13.24 -5.10 -1.93
C ARG A 403 -12.92 -3.65 -2.31
N LYS A 404 -11.66 -3.32 -2.57
CA LYS A 404 -11.26 -1.99 -3.06
C LYS A 404 -11.86 -1.64 -4.42
N ALA A 405 -12.01 -2.62 -5.31
CA ALA A 405 -12.65 -2.41 -6.61
C ALA A 405 -14.17 -2.22 -6.48
N GLU A 406 -14.83 -2.95 -5.58
CA GLU A 406 -16.26 -2.77 -5.26
C GLU A 406 -16.54 -1.40 -4.64
N ILE A 407 -15.69 -0.96 -3.70
CA ILE A 407 -15.80 0.40 -3.12
C ILE A 407 -15.66 1.46 -4.21
N LYS A 408 -14.71 1.30 -5.15
CA LYS A 408 -14.56 2.21 -6.30
C LYS A 408 -15.77 2.21 -7.23
N LYS A 409 -16.41 1.06 -7.47
CA LYS A 409 -17.66 0.99 -8.23
C LYS A 409 -18.76 1.78 -7.52
N ASN A 410 -18.93 1.55 -6.22
CA ASN A 410 -19.95 2.24 -5.43
C ASN A 410 -19.68 3.75 -5.29
N SER A 411 -18.42 4.18 -5.24
CA SER A 411 -18.08 5.61 -5.22
C SER A 411 -18.35 6.26 -6.57
N PHE A 412 -18.03 5.59 -7.68
CA PHE A 412 -18.34 6.04 -9.03
C PHE A 412 -19.85 6.20 -9.22
N ASP A 413 -20.64 5.21 -8.80
CA ASP A 413 -22.11 5.28 -8.89
C ASP A 413 -22.69 6.45 -8.09
N LYS A 414 -22.10 6.79 -6.92
CA LYS A 414 -22.50 7.95 -6.10
C LYS A 414 -22.05 9.29 -6.67
N GLU A 415 -20.85 9.36 -7.22
CA GLU A 415 -20.29 10.57 -7.84
C GLU A 415 -21.02 10.92 -9.14
N SER A 416 -21.31 9.91 -9.97
CA SER A 416 -22.22 10.04 -11.11
C SER A 416 -23.63 10.49 -10.71
N GLN A 417 -24.11 10.13 -9.52
CA GLN A 417 -25.39 10.62 -9.00
C GLN A 417 -25.33 12.08 -8.53
N ALA A 418 -24.25 12.48 -7.87
CA ALA A 418 -24.06 13.84 -7.37
C ALA A 418 -23.85 14.88 -8.48
N ILE A 419 -23.15 14.51 -9.55
CA ILE A 419 -22.96 15.36 -10.73
C ILE A 419 -24.30 15.60 -11.47
N ARG A 420 -25.24 14.65 -11.39
CA ARG A 420 -26.58 14.79 -12.00
C ARG A 420 -27.51 15.77 -11.27
N GLU A 421 -27.20 16.19 -10.04
CA GLU A 421 -28.05 17.09 -9.24
C GLU A 421 -27.63 18.58 -9.33
N VAL A 422 -26.47 18.90 -9.94
CA VAL A 422 -25.99 20.28 -10.04
C VAL A 422 -26.36 20.87 -11.40
N THR A 423 -27.34 21.77 -11.42
CA THR A 423 -27.63 22.62 -12.59
C THR A 423 -26.61 23.75 -12.67
N VAL A 424 -25.84 23.78 -13.77
CA VAL A 424 -24.76 24.76 -14.03
C VAL A 424 -25.30 25.95 -14.84
N ASP A 425 -24.97 27.17 -14.39
CA ASP A 425 -25.30 28.44 -15.06
C ASP A 425 -24.43 28.66 -16.32
N GLY A 426 -25.01 29.31 -17.35
CA GLY A 426 -24.48 29.39 -18.72
C GLY A 426 -23.15 30.12 -18.95
N GLU A 427 -22.52 30.71 -17.93
CA GLU A 427 -21.15 31.25 -18.02
C GLU A 427 -20.06 30.23 -17.66
N GLU A 428 -20.39 29.24 -16.81
CA GLU A 428 -19.49 28.11 -16.51
C GLU A 428 -19.39 27.16 -17.70
N GLU A 429 -20.47 26.96 -18.45
CA GLU A 429 -20.51 26.09 -19.64
C GLU A 429 -19.52 26.53 -20.74
N LYS A 430 -19.25 27.84 -20.87
CA LYS A 430 -18.24 28.36 -21.82
C LYS A 430 -16.81 28.10 -21.36
N ARG A 431 -16.52 28.27 -20.06
CA ARG A 431 -15.19 27.98 -19.50
C ARG A 431 -14.92 26.48 -19.46
N GLU A 432 -15.95 25.69 -19.22
CA GLU A 432 -15.90 24.22 -19.23
C GLU A 432 -15.66 23.68 -20.63
N LYS A 433 -16.33 24.22 -21.67
CA LYS A 433 -16.03 23.89 -23.08
C LYS A 433 -14.60 24.24 -23.48
N GLU A 434 -14.06 25.35 -22.98
CA GLU A 434 -12.68 25.76 -23.28
C GLU A 434 -11.63 24.90 -22.55
N LEU A 435 -11.95 24.43 -21.34
CA LEU A 435 -11.14 23.47 -20.59
C LEU A 435 -11.23 22.06 -21.17
N LEU A 436 -12.41 21.61 -21.60
CA LEU A 436 -12.62 20.33 -22.30
C LEU A 436 -11.83 20.29 -23.62
N ALA A 437 -11.85 21.37 -24.41
CA ALA A 437 -11.05 21.45 -25.64
C ALA A 437 -9.53 21.41 -25.37
N LYS A 438 -9.06 21.93 -24.23
CA LYS A 438 -7.66 21.79 -23.80
C LYS A 438 -7.35 20.38 -23.30
N LEU A 439 -8.28 19.77 -22.58
CA LEU A 439 -8.18 18.40 -22.07
C LEU A 439 -8.15 17.37 -23.22
N GLU A 440 -8.96 17.57 -24.28
CA GLU A 440 -8.95 16.72 -25.47
C GLU A 440 -7.62 16.80 -26.23
N ARG A 441 -7.02 17.99 -26.35
CA ARG A 441 -5.69 18.13 -26.98
C ARG A 441 -4.59 17.45 -26.17
N GLU A 442 -4.63 17.56 -24.85
CA GLU A 442 -3.68 16.87 -23.96
C GLU A 442 -3.90 15.36 -23.99
N ASN A 443 -5.16 14.87 -23.96
CA ASN A 443 -5.48 13.45 -24.07
C ASN A 443 -5.06 12.84 -25.41
N ALA A 444 -5.19 13.58 -26.52
CA ALA A 444 -4.67 13.16 -27.83
C ALA A 444 -3.14 13.01 -27.81
N LYS A 445 -2.43 13.90 -27.09
CA LYS A 445 -0.99 13.80 -26.84
C LYS A 445 -0.63 12.58 -25.99
N VAL A 446 -1.39 12.31 -24.93
CA VAL A 446 -1.19 11.13 -24.08
C VAL A 446 -1.45 9.84 -24.86
N ALA A 447 -2.48 9.79 -25.70
CA ALA A 447 -2.77 8.66 -26.57
C ALA A 447 -1.60 8.41 -27.55
N SER A 448 -1.08 9.47 -28.19
CA SER A 448 0.10 9.38 -29.06
C SER A 448 1.33 8.85 -28.32
N MET A 449 1.60 9.31 -27.10
CA MET A 449 2.72 8.80 -26.28
C MET A 449 2.50 7.35 -25.83
N LYS A 450 1.25 6.93 -25.65
CA LYS A 450 0.91 5.55 -25.27
C LYS A 450 1.14 4.58 -26.44
N ASP A 451 0.82 5.01 -27.65
CA ASP A 451 1.08 4.23 -28.86
C ASP A 451 2.59 4.11 -29.14
N GLU A 452 3.35 5.18 -28.89
CA GLU A 452 4.81 5.15 -28.95
C GLU A 452 5.43 4.21 -27.90
N ASN A 453 4.91 4.23 -26.67
CA ASN A 453 5.32 3.28 -25.62
C ASN A 453 4.98 1.82 -25.98
N ASN A 454 3.80 1.55 -26.54
CA ASN A 454 3.44 0.21 -26.99
C ASN A 454 4.36 -0.27 -28.13
N PHE A 455 4.78 0.62 -29.02
CA PHE A 455 5.75 0.31 -30.07
C PHE A 455 7.13 -0.02 -29.49
N LEU A 456 7.61 0.77 -28.52
CA LEU A 456 8.88 0.53 -27.84
C LEU A 456 8.87 -0.77 -27.02
N GLU A 457 7.78 -1.07 -26.31
CA GLU A 457 7.61 -2.33 -25.58
C GLU A 457 7.66 -3.55 -26.50
N LYS A 458 6.99 -3.49 -27.66
CA LYS A 458 7.07 -4.56 -28.67
C LYS A 458 8.50 -4.75 -29.19
N ASN A 459 9.25 -3.67 -29.41
CA ASN A 459 10.65 -3.76 -29.84
C ASN A 459 11.56 -4.34 -28.75
N VAL A 460 11.33 -3.99 -27.47
CA VAL A 460 12.06 -4.57 -26.34
C VAL A 460 11.76 -6.06 -26.21
N GLN A 461 10.50 -6.45 -26.37
CA GLN A 461 10.09 -7.85 -26.32
C GLN A 461 10.71 -8.67 -27.46
N ALA A 462 10.68 -8.16 -28.69
CA ALA A 462 11.35 -8.79 -29.83
C ALA A 462 12.87 -8.93 -29.60
N SER A 463 13.51 -7.89 -29.05
CA SER A 463 14.94 -7.93 -28.72
C SER A 463 15.26 -8.95 -27.62
N ARG A 464 14.38 -9.14 -26.64
CA ARG A 464 14.52 -10.16 -25.58
C ARG A 464 14.38 -11.57 -26.13
N GLU A 465 13.39 -11.80 -27.00
CA GLU A 465 13.17 -13.08 -27.67
C GLU A 465 14.36 -13.45 -28.56
N GLU A 466 14.95 -12.47 -29.25
CA GLU A 466 16.16 -12.68 -30.04
C GLU A 466 17.35 -13.06 -29.13
N VAL A 467 17.54 -12.38 -28.00
CA VAL A 467 18.59 -12.71 -27.01
C VAL A 467 18.41 -14.12 -26.44
N ASP A 468 17.19 -14.53 -26.11
CA ASP A 468 16.91 -15.87 -25.60
C ASP A 468 17.14 -16.95 -26.66
N MET A 469 16.83 -16.67 -27.92
CA MET A 469 17.16 -17.58 -29.02
C MET A 469 18.68 -17.77 -29.17
N TRP A 470 19.45 -16.68 -29.06
CA TRP A 470 20.92 -16.76 -29.12
C TRP A 470 21.53 -17.42 -27.88
N ARG A 471 20.96 -17.19 -26.69
CA ARG A 471 21.36 -17.88 -25.46
C ARG A 471 21.19 -19.39 -25.60
N LYS A 472 20.05 -19.86 -26.11
CA LYS A 472 19.81 -21.29 -26.36
C LYS A 472 20.79 -21.90 -27.36
N LYS A 473 21.17 -21.16 -28.41
CA LYS A 473 22.19 -21.60 -29.38
C LYS A 473 23.60 -21.67 -28.77
N LEU A 474 23.90 -20.84 -27.77
CA LEU A 474 25.16 -20.87 -27.02
C LEU A 474 25.20 -22.02 -26.01
N GLU A 475 24.10 -22.26 -25.27
CA GLU A 475 23.95 -23.41 -24.38
C GLU A 475 24.13 -24.74 -25.13
N SER A 476 23.60 -24.86 -26.36
CA SER A 476 23.81 -26.06 -27.20
C SER A 476 25.26 -26.26 -27.69
N ILE A 477 26.13 -25.26 -27.56
CA ILE A 477 27.56 -25.35 -27.88
C ILE A 477 28.38 -25.69 -26.61
N GLU A 478 27.85 -25.37 -25.43
CA GLU A 478 28.49 -25.65 -24.13
C GLU A 478 28.18 -27.05 -23.59
N ASP A 479 27.01 -27.62 -23.93
CA ASP A 479 26.60 -28.98 -23.52
C ASP A 479 26.97 -30.04 -24.57
N ASP A 480 28.25 -30.45 -24.53
CA ASP A 480 28.88 -31.70 -25.00
C ASP A 480 28.93 -32.12 -26.50
N GLU A 481 30.09 -32.67 -26.87
CA GLU A 481 30.49 -33.36 -28.13
C GLU A 481 31.03 -32.52 -29.32
N ALA A 482 32.21 -31.89 -29.15
CA ALA A 482 33.08 -31.56 -30.28
C ALA A 482 34.58 -31.70 -29.94
N PHE A 483 34.98 -32.85 -29.40
CA PHE A 483 36.37 -33.28 -29.43
C PHE A 483 36.71 -33.78 -30.85
N THR A 484 37.00 -32.84 -31.75
CA THR A 484 37.90 -32.90 -32.93
C THR A 484 37.44 -31.87 -33.98
N LEU A 485 37.58 -30.57 -33.69
CA LEU A 485 37.46 -29.54 -34.72
C LEU A 485 38.85 -29.12 -35.17
N ASP A 486 39.07 -29.16 -36.49
CA ASP A 486 40.29 -28.70 -37.18
C ASP A 486 40.59 -27.22 -36.83
N ASP A 487 41.86 -26.82 -36.86
CA ASP A 487 42.33 -25.50 -36.41
C ASP A 487 41.64 -24.34 -37.17
N GLN A 488 41.21 -24.56 -38.41
CA GLN A 488 40.38 -23.61 -39.16
C GLN A 488 38.98 -23.41 -38.56
N GLN A 489 38.33 -24.49 -38.11
CA GLN A 489 37.01 -24.42 -37.48
C GLN A 489 37.11 -23.82 -36.07
N ARG A 490 38.21 -24.11 -35.35
CA ARG A 490 38.50 -23.52 -34.04
C ARG A 490 38.71 -22.00 -34.13
N ASN A 491 39.41 -21.53 -35.16
CA ASN A 491 39.54 -20.10 -35.43
C ASN A 491 38.21 -19.46 -35.85
N GLY A 492 37.39 -20.14 -36.66
CA GLY A 492 36.04 -19.69 -37.00
C GLY A 492 35.15 -19.48 -35.78
N VAL A 493 35.17 -20.44 -34.84
CA VAL A 493 34.43 -20.35 -33.57
C VAL A 493 34.97 -19.21 -32.69
N LEU A 494 36.28 -18.99 -32.63
CA LEU A 494 36.88 -17.88 -31.88
C LEU A 494 36.51 -16.50 -32.45
N VAL A 495 36.51 -16.36 -33.79
CA VAL A 495 36.10 -15.13 -34.47
C VAL A 495 34.62 -14.87 -34.22
N GLU A 496 33.77 -15.87 -34.33
CA GLU A 496 32.33 -15.71 -34.09
C GLU A 496 32.03 -15.45 -32.61
N THR A 497 32.76 -16.10 -31.69
CA THR A 497 32.65 -15.81 -30.25
C THR A 497 33.05 -14.36 -29.94
N ARG A 498 34.10 -13.82 -30.59
CA ARG A 498 34.46 -12.39 -30.46
C ARG A 498 33.37 -11.49 -31.05
N ARG A 499 32.82 -11.84 -32.21
CA ARG A 499 31.73 -11.09 -32.85
C ARG A 499 30.50 -11.03 -31.93
N LEU A 500 30.12 -12.16 -31.34
CA LEU A 500 29.00 -12.27 -30.41
C LEU A 500 29.25 -11.52 -29.10
N LYS A 501 30.47 -11.58 -28.53
CA LYS A 501 30.83 -10.78 -27.34
C LYS A 501 30.75 -9.27 -27.61
N ASN A 502 31.20 -8.83 -28.78
CA ASN A 502 31.11 -7.43 -29.17
C ASN A 502 29.66 -6.99 -29.40
N LEU A 503 28.86 -7.84 -30.05
CA LEU A 503 27.42 -7.59 -30.24
C LEU A 503 26.68 -7.50 -28.90
N HIS A 504 26.97 -8.41 -27.98
CA HIS A 504 26.40 -8.42 -26.62
C HIS A 504 26.76 -7.13 -25.85
N SER A 505 28.02 -6.70 -25.92
CA SER A 505 28.47 -5.44 -25.30
C SER A 505 27.76 -4.22 -25.90
N ASN A 506 27.57 -4.18 -27.21
CA ASN A 506 26.85 -3.10 -27.89
C ASN A 506 25.36 -3.09 -27.53
N LEU A 507 24.71 -4.25 -27.46
CA LEU A 507 23.31 -4.37 -27.04
C LEU A 507 23.14 -3.94 -25.57
N LEU A 508 24.04 -4.32 -24.67
CA LEU A 508 24.02 -3.87 -23.29
C LEU A 508 24.17 -2.35 -23.16
N LYS A 509 25.02 -1.71 -23.97
CA LYS A 509 25.12 -0.24 -24.00
C LYS A 509 23.81 0.39 -24.45
N ARG A 510 23.22 -0.13 -25.53
CA ARG A 510 21.96 0.38 -26.09
C ARG A 510 20.79 0.22 -25.11
N ILE A 511 20.72 -0.90 -24.39
CA ILE A 511 19.73 -1.10 -23.31
C ILE A 511 19.89 -0.04 -22.21
N ARG A 512 21.12 0.25 -21.77
CA ARG A 512 21.35 1.29 -20.75
C ARG A 512 20.99 2.69 -21.23
N GLU A 513 21.25 3.00 -22.50
CA GLU A 513 20.87 4.28 -23.11
C GLU A 513 19.34 4.44 -23.14
N THR A 514 18.61 3.42 -23.59
CA THR A 514 17.15 3.44 -23.60
C THR A 514 16.55 3.48 -22.19
N GLN A 515 17.17 2.82 -21.21
CA GLN A 515 16.74 2.91 -19.80
C GLN A 515 16.89 4.34 -19.25
N LYS A 516 18.02 5.01 -19.53
CA LYS A 516 18.21 6.41 -19.16
C LYS A 516 17.19 7.33 -19.83
N GLU A 517 16.85 7.07 -21.09
CA GLU A 517 15.86 7.87 -21.81
C GLU A 517 14.44 7.68 -21.23
N LEU A 518 14.07 6.46 -20.84
CA LEU A 518 12.84 6.19 -20.11
C LEU A 518 12.79 6.89 -18.75
N GLU A 519 13.88 6.88 -17.97
CA GLU A 519 13.99 7.62 -16.71
C GLU A 519 13.82 9.13 -16.93
N MET A 520 14.45 9.69 -17.98
CA MET A 520 14.29 11.09 -18.34
C MET A 520 12.85 11.43 -18.76
N CYS A 521 12.18 10.53 -19.47
CA CYS A 521 10.76 10.68 -19.83
C CYS A 521 9.85 10.65 -18.59
N ALA A 522 10.12 9.77 -17.62
CA ALA A 522 9.41 9.74 -16.35
C ALA A 522 9.60 11.06 -15.56
N LEU A 523 10.84 11.56 -15.47
CA LEU A 523 11.13 12.84 -14.84
C LEU A 523 10.43 14.03 -15.53
N ARG A 524 10.38 14.03 -16.87
CA ARG A 524 9.63 15.06 -17.63
C ARG A 524 8.13 14.99 -17.35
N ARG A 525 7.56 13.78 -17.25
CA ARG A 525 6.15 13.58 -16.89
C ARG A 525 5.88 14.11 -15.48
N ASP A 526 6.71 13.77 -14.51
CA ASP A 526 6.53 14.21 -13.12
C ASP A 526 6.66 15.73 -12.99
N PHE A 527 7.57 16.35 -13.74
CA PHE A 527 7.67 17.82 -13.83
C PHE A 527 6.40 18.46 -14.39
N VAL A 528 5.83 17.90 -15.47
CA VAL A 528 4.58 18.40 -16.07
C VAL A 528 3.40 18.23 -15.11
N VAL A 529 3.29 17.08 -14.43
CA VAL A 529 2.26 16.83 -13.41
C VAL A 529 2.40 17.81 -12.25
N GLY A 530 3.62 18.04 -11.74
CA GLY A 530 3.87 19.02 -10.68
C GLY A 530 3.51 20.45 -11.10
N LYS A 531 3.76 20.82 -12.36
CA LYS A 531 3.36 22.12 -12.92
C LYS A 531 1.83 22.24 -13.05
N ALA A 532 1.15 21.18 -13.47
CA ALA A 532 -0.31 21.16 -13.50
C ALA A 532 -0.90 21.29 -12.09
N GLN A 533 -0.35 20.59 -11.11
CA GLN A 533 -0.82 20.58 -9.73
C GLN A 533 -0.63 21.94 -9.04
N THR A 534 0.50 22.61 -9.27
CA THR A 534 0.74 24.00 -8.80
C THR A 534 -0.20 25.01 -9.44
N THR A 535 -0.52 24.84 -10.74
CA THR A 535 -1.48 25.70 -11.47
C THR A 535 -2.92 25.50 -10.97
N ILE A 536 -3.32 24.26 -10.66
CA ILE A 536 -4.63 23.95 -10.06
C ILE A 536 -4.74 24.55 -8.66
N SER A 537 -3.70 24.43 -7.83
CA SER A 537 -3.69 25.03 -6.48
C SER A 537 -3.78 26.55 -6.51
N THR A 538 -3.09 27.23 -7.45
CA THR A 538 -3.24 28.69 -7.63
C THR A 538 -4.61 29.06 -8.17
N GLY A 539 -5.16 28.29 -9.11
CA GLY A 539 -6.53 28.49 -9.61
C GLY A 539 -7.59 28.36 -8.53
N ASN A 540 -7.45 27.37 -7.64
CA ASN A 540 -8.34 27.20 -6.48
C ASN A 540 -8.21 28.34 -5.47
N HIS A 541 -7.00 28.86 -5.25
CA HIS A 541 -6.78 30.02 -4.39
C HIS A 541 -7.42 31.30 -4.95
N ILE A 542 -7.27 31.56 -6.25
CA ILE A 542 -7.92 32.69 -6.94
C ILE A 542 -9.44 32.55 -6.90
N ARG A 543 -9.96 31.33 -7.09
CA ARG A 543 -11.40 31.05 -7.01
C ARG A 543 -11.94 31.30 -5.59
N SER A 544 -11.20 30.91 -4.55
CA SER A 544 -11.55 31.20 -3.16
C SER A 544 -11.58 32.71 -2.88
N GLN A 545 -10.57 33.45 -3.33
CA GLN A 545 -10.55 34.92 -3.19
C GLN A 545 -11.71 35.59 -3.93
N ALA A 546 -12.05 35.12 -5.13
CA ALA A 546 -13.18 35.63 -5.90
C ALA A 546 -14.53 35.34 -5.20
N ILE A 547 -14.69 34.16 -4.59
CA ILE A 547 -15.87 33.82 -3.80
C ILE A 547 -16.00 34.76 -2.59
N ASP A 548 -14.91 35.00 -1.87
CA ASP A 548 -14.90 35.91 -0.71
C ASP A 548 -15.26 37.35 -1.11
N GLU A 549 -14.74 37.82 -2.24
CA GLU A 549 -15.06 39.15 -2.80
C GLU A 549 -16.54 39.25 -3.23
N ILE A 550 -17.08 38.21 -3.87
CA ILE A 550 -18.51 38.12 -4.21
C ILE A 550 -19.37 38.15 -2.94
N GLN A 551 -18.98 37.42 -1.89
CA GLN A 551 -19.67 37.41 -0.61
C GLN A 551 -19.70 38.82 0.01
N ARG A 552 -18.56 39.53 -0.05
CA ARG A 552 -18.41 40.91 0.43
C ARG A 552 -19.29 41.89 -0.33
N LEU A 553 -19.33 41.78 -1.66
CA LEU A 553 -20.17 42.60 -2.51
C LEU A 553 -21.66 42.33 -2.29
N LYS A 554 -22.06 41.06 -2.14
CA LYS A 554 -23.45 40.70 -1.78
C LYS A 554 -23.86 41.34 -0.45
N ASN A 555 -23.00 41.27 0.56
CA ASN A 555 -23.26 41.91 1.85
C ASN A 555 -23.39 43.44 1.70
N ARG A 556 -22.54 44.08 0.89
CA ARG A 556 -22.62 45.52 0.63
C ARG A 556 -23.90 45.92 -0.09
N ILE A 557 -24.35 45.13 -1.07
CA ILE A 557 -25.63 45.34 -1.76
C ILE A 557 -26.78 45.30 -0.75
N VAL A 558 -26.80 44.30 0.13
CA VAL A 558 -27.82 44.21 1.18
C VAL A 558 -27.81 45.43 2.11
N THR A 559 -26.64 45.92 2.51
CA THR A 559 -26.54 47.16 3.31
C THR A 559 -27.07 48.37 2.55
N LEU A 560 -26.69 48.55 1.29
CA LEU A 560 -27.15 49.66 0.45
C LEU A 560 -28.67 49.60 0.20
N GLN A 561 -29.23 48.41 0.02
CA GLN A 561 -30.67 48.20 -0.11
C GLN A 561 -31.41 48.72 1.14
N LYS A 562 -30.89 48.39 2.32
CA LYS A 562 -31.43 48.85 3.59
C LYS A 562 -31.34 50.38 3.74
N GLU A 563 -30.21 50.99 3.34
CA GLU A 563 -30.03 52.44 3.33
C GLU A 563 -31.03 53.14 2.38
N ILE A 564 -31.31 52.54 1.21
CA ILE A 564 -32.31 53.03 0.24
C ILE A 564 -33.72 52.95 0.85
N ASP A 565 -34.06 51.82 1.48
CA ASP A 565 -35.38 51.65 2.10
C ASP A 565 -35.59 52.64 3.25
N GLU A 566 -34.56 52.90 4.07
CA GLU A 566 -34.59 53.90 5.14
C GLU A 566 -34.74 55.33 4.60
N THR A 567 -34.05 55.66 3.50
CA THR A 567 -34.17 56.99 2.87
C THR A 567 -35.51 57.19 2.18
N ASN A 568 -36.04 56.17 1.50
CA ASN A 568 -37.40 56.18 0.96
C ASN A 568 -38.45 56.35 2.06
N ALA A 569 -38.30 55.64 3.19
CA ALA A 569 -39.19 55.81 4.34
C ALA A 569 -39.14 57.24 4.91
N LYS A 570 -37.95 57.87 4.97
CA LYS A 570 -37.81 59.28 5.36
C LYS A 570 -38.46 60.22 4.34
N TYR A 571 -38.29 59.97 3.04
CA TYR A 571 -38.88 60.78 1.98
C TYR A 571 -40.42 60.75 2.03
N VAL A 572 -41.02 59.57 2.18
CA VAL A 572 -42.48 59.40 2.32
C VAL A 572 -43.00 60.14 3.56
N ARG A 573 -42.28 60.08 4.69
CA ARG A 573 -42.64 60.86 5.90
C ARG A 573 -42.61 62.37 5.64
N LEU A 574 -41.62 62.87 4.90
CA LEU A 574 -41.51 64.29 4.56
C LEU A 574 -42.61 64.75 3.58
N GLN A 575 -42.98 63.92 2.60
CA GLN A 575 -44.11 64.21 1.71
C GLN A 575 -45.44 64.31 2.46
N MET A 576 -45.68 63.41 3.42
CA MET A 576 -46.89 63.44 4.26
C MET A 576 -46.96 64.65 5.21
N LEU A 577 -45.81 65.25 5.53
CA LEU A 577 -45.74 66.50 6.30
C LEU A 577 -45.94 67.75 5.43
N SER A 578 -45.69 67.67 4.12
CA SER A 578 -45.82 68.77 3.15
C SER A 578 -47.24 68.93 2.57
N THR A 579 -48.10 67.93 2.75
CA THR A 579 -49.49 67.89 2.25
C THR A 579 -50.54 68.26 3.31
N LYS A 580 -50.10 68.78 4.47
CA LYS A 580 -50.92 69.49 5.46
C LYS A 580 -50.49 70.95 5.48
#